data_AF-A0A1W1WJ93-F1
#
_entry.id   AF-A0A1W1WJ93-F1
#
_cell.length_a   1.000
_cell.length_b   1.000
_cell.length_c   1.000
_cell.angle_alpha   90.00
_cell.angle_beta   90.00
_cell.angle_gamma   90.00
#
_symmetry.space_group_name_H-M   'P 1'
#
loop_
_entity.id
_entity.type
_entity.pdbx_description
1 polymer ?
#
loop_
_entity_poly.entity_id
_entity_poly.type
_entity_poly.pdbx_seq_one_letter_code
_entity_poly.pdbx_strand_id
1 'polypeptide(L)'
;MQRNNISQFLWLALFIVSMLLAPTYGVHLFNERVSHDLEWWGHRYPALQLIWVVGGLPLTTLLVIYRASGYFGREPAKWRILGIFILGGITELVVKHFVATPFPPNVPPPTGYRQLILWTNIEPSTVFAWLRQLNPSTAGVHHLSSHLLRGSFPSGHVFRITYAYGLFLSSKWRLVIAGVAAFCVVATGGHWMWDALGGFLLASWGLEWRSTQPKGRVMVNG
;
A
#
# COMPACT_ATOMS: atom_id res chain seq x y z
N MET A 1 17.74 22.20 1.19
CA MET A 1 16.89 21.63 2.26
C MET A 1 15.44 22.08 2.17
N GLN A 2 15.13 23.35 1.88
CA GLN A 2 13.76 23.91 1.87
C GLN A 2 12.78 23.27 0.86
N ARG A 3 13.23 22.94 -0.37
CA ARG A 3 12.37 22.41 -1.44
C ARG A 3 11.77 21.02 -1.15
N ASN A 4 12.51 20.17 -0.43
CA ASN A 4 12.05 18.81 -0.14
C ASN A 4 11.04 18.80 1.02
N ASN A 5 11.14 19.73 1.97
CA ASN A 5 10.16 19.88 3.04
C ASN A 5 8.80 20.34 2.48
N ILE A 6 8.80 21.31 1.55
CA ILE A 6 7.56 21.76 0.88
C ILE A 6 6.90 20.61 0.13
N SER A 7 7.67 19.82 -0.62
CA SER A 7 7.16 18.64 -1.33
C SER A 7 6.51 17.62 -0.36
N GLN A 8 7.15 17.33 0.77
CA GLN A 8 6.60 16.43 1.80
C GLN A 8 5.28 16.94 2.37
N PHE A 9 5.21 18.23 2.73
CA PHE A 9 3.98 18.83 3.23
C PHE A 9 2.86 18.79 2.18
N LEU A 10 3.17 19.03 0.91
CA LEU A 10 2.19 18.95 -0.18
C LEU A 10 1.64 17.53 -0.33
N TRP A 11 2.48 16.50 -0.35
CA TRP A 11 2.01 15.11 -0.45
C TRP A 11 1.16 14.70 0.75
N LEU A 12 1.56 15.11 1.96
CA LEU A 12 0.78 14.85 3.18
C LEU A 12 -0.57 15.58 3.14
N ALA A 13 -0.59 16.85 2.75
CA ALA A 13 -1.81 17.64 2.63
C ALA A 13 -2.76 17.03 1.58
N LEU A 14 -2.24 16.63 0.42
CA LEU A 14 -3.03 15.95 -0.61
C LEU A 14 -3.59 14.62 -0.09
N PHE A 15 -2.80 13.84 0.65
CA PHE A 15 -3.29 12.61 1.28
C PHE A 15 -4.42 12.88 2.28
N ILE A 16 -4.26 13.89 3.15
CA ILE A 16 -5.30 14.27 4.13
C ILE A 16 -6.57 14.75 3.42
N VAL A 17 -6.46 15.60 2.41
CA VAL A 17 -7.62 16.05 1.62
C VAL A 17 -8.29 14.86 0.94
N SER A 18 -7.52 13.96 0.31
CA SER A 18 -8.05 12.74 -0.30
C SER A 18 -8.77 11.85 0.72
N MET A 19 -8.24 11.73 1.94
CA MET A 19 -8.82 10.98 3.05
C MET A 19 -10.17 11.58 3.48
N LEU A 20 -10.25 12.89 3.61
CA LEU A 20 -11.49 13.60 3.97
C LEU A 20 -12.56 13.51 2.87
N LEU A 21 -12.14 13.45 1.61
CA LEU A 21 -13.04 13.30 0.47
C LEU A 21 -13.50 11.85 0.23
N ALA A 22 -12.74 10.85 0.68
CA ALA A 22 -13.02 9.44 0.46
C ALA A 22 -14.46 8.99 0.84
N PRO A 23 -15.05 9.40 1.98
CA PRO A 23 -16.40 8.99 2.36
C PRO A 23 -17.52 9.85 1.70
N THR A 24 -17.19 10.81 0.83
CA THR A 24 -18.19 11.69 0.24
C THR A 24 -18.97 11.00 -0.88
N TYR A 25 -20.25 11.37 -1.04
CA TYR A 25 -21.13 10.81 -2.05
C TYR A 25 -20.62 11.03 -3.48
N GLY A 26 -20.02 12.19 -3.77
CA GLY A 26 -19.45 12.47 -5.10
C GLY A 26 -18.28 11.53 -5.45
N VAL A 27 -17.41 11.22 -4.47
CA VAL A 27 -16.33 10.24 -4.66
C VAL A 27 -16.89 8.83 -4.83
N HIS A 28 -17.93 8.47 -4.08
CA HIS A 28 -18.59 7.18 -4.24
C HIS A 28 -19.16 6.99 -5.66
N LEU A 29 -19.91 7.95 -6.19
CA LEU A 29 -20.45 7.88 -7.56
C LEU A 29 -19.36 7.77 -8.63
N PHE A 30 -18.26 8.52 -8.46
CA PHE A 30 -17.10 8.40 -9.34
C PHE A 30 -16.49 6.99 -9.29
N ASN A 31 -16.30 6.45 -8.08
CA ASN A 31 -15.75 5.12 -7.87
C ASN A 31 -16.62 4.02 -8.47
N GLU A 32 -17.94 4.07 -8.28
CA GLU A 32 -18.86 3.09 -8.87
C GLU A 32 -18.78 3.08 -10.38
N ARG A 33 -18.77 4.26 -11.01
CA ARG A 33 -18.66 4.38 -12.47
C ARG A 33 -17.35 3.77 -12.99
N VAL A 34 -16.23 4.12 -12.38
CA VAL A 34 -14.92 3.61 -12.81
C VAL A 34 -14.82 2.09 -12.58
N SER A 35 -15.30 1.60 -11.43
CA SER A 35 -15.30 0.16 -11.14
C SER A 35 -16.18 -0.62 -12.13
N HIS A 36 -17.37 -0.11 -12.46
CA HIS A 36 -18.25 -0.71 -13.46
C HIS A 36 -17.57 -0.79 -14.85
N ASP A 37 -16.94 0.30 -15.29
CA ASP A 37 -16.25 0.35 -16.59
C ASP A 37 -15.04 -0.60 -16.66
N LEU A 38 -14.41 -0.89 -15.51
CA LEU A 38 -13.22 -1.74 -15.42
C LEU A 38 -13.51 -3.20 -15.06
N GLU A 39 -14.71 -3.53 -14.59
CA GLU A 39 -15.07 -4.87 -14.11
C GLU A 39 -14.85 -5.95 -15.19
N TRP A 40 -15.21 -5.63 -16.44
CA TRP A 40 -15.02 -6.54 -17.58
C TRP A 40 -13.56 -7.01 -17.72
N TRP A 41 -12.60 -6.11 -17.48
CA TRP A 41 -11.18 -6.44 -17.55
C TRP A 41 -10.75 -7.42 -16.45
N GLY A 42 -11.30 -7.26 -15.24
CA GLY A 42 -11.06 -8.17 -14.12
C GLY A 42 -11.51 -9.60 -14.40
N HIS A 43 -12.70 -9.76 -15.00
CA HIS A 43 -13.21 -11.07 -15.41
C HIS A 43 -12.44 -11.64 -16.62
N ARG A 44 -12.09 -10.79 -17.60
CA ARG A 44 -11.47 -11.22 -18.85
C ARG A 44 -10.01 -11.63 -18.68
N TYR A 45 -9.27 -10.97 -17.78
CA TYR A 45 -7.83 -11.15 -17.61
C TYR A 45 -7.49 -11.55 -16.17
N PRO A 46 -7.57 -12.85 -15.84
CA PRO A 46 -7.33 -13.30 -14.47
C PRO A 46 -5.91 -13.05 -13.95
N ALA A 47 -4.95 -12.83 -14.84
CA ALA A 47 -3.58 -12.43 -14.49
C ALA A 47 -3.52 -11.11 -13.72
N LEU A 48 -4.52 -10.22 -13.85
CA LEU A 48 -4.60 -8.98 -13.08
C LEU A 48 -4.68 -9.24 -11.57
N GLN A 49 -5.21 -10.39 -11.16
CA GLN A 49 -5.29 -10.83 -9.76
C GLN A 49 -3.90 -11.11 -9.15
N LEU A 50 -2.85 -11.28 -9.96
CA LEU A 50 -1.49 -11.42 -9.44
C LEU A 50 -0.97 -10.12 -8.79
N ILE A 51 -1.69 -9.00 -8.93
CA ILE A 51 -1.38 -7.78 -8.19
C ILE A 51 -1.40 -7.97 -6.67
N TRP A 52 -2.26 -8.87 -6.17
CA TRP A 52 -2.34 -9.22 -4.75
C TRP A 52 -1.11 -9.99 -4.26
N VAL A 53 -0.38 -10.62 -5.19
CA VAL A 53 0.90 -11.30 -4.94
C VAL A 53 2.04 -10.29 -5.00
N VAL A 54 2.11 -9.52 -6.08
CA VAL A 54 3.16 -8.53 -6.33
C VAL A 54 3.14 -7.41 -5.28
N GLY A 55 1.95 -6.96 -4.88
CA GLY A 55 1.74 -5.98 -3.81
C GLY A 55 1.56 -6.59 -2.42
N GLY A 56 1.71 -7.91 -2.30
CA GLY A 56 1.59 -8.63 -1.05
C GLY A 56 2.64 -8.19 -0.02
N LEU A 57 2.29 -8.27 1.26
CA LEU A 57 3.16 -7.84 2.36
C LEU A 57 4.52 -8.56 2.37
N PRO A 58 4.62 -9.90 2.19
CA PRO A 58 5.89 -10.61 2.27
C PRO A 58 6.89 -10.12 1.21
N LEU A 59 6.48 -10.08 -0.06
CA LEU A 59 7.35 -9.70 -1.16
C LEU A 59 7.80 -8.23 -1.06
N THR A 60 6.86 -7.32 -0.81
CA THR A 60 7.17 -5.89 -0.72
C THR A 60 8.05 -5.58 0.49
N THR A 61 7.85 -6.26 1.62
CA THR A 61 8.72 -6.15 2.79
C THR A 61 10.13 -6.63 2.49
N LEU A 62 10.29 -7.77 1.80
CA LEU A 62 11.60 -8.28 1.39
C LEU A 62 12.35 -7.30 0.48
N LEU A 63 11.66 -6.70 -0.50
CA LEU A 63 12.25 -5.68 -1.37
C LEU A 63 12.72 -4.45 -0.60
N VAL A 64 11.93 -4.01 0.39
CA VAL A 64 12.28 -2.88 1.24
C VAL A 64 13.48 -3.21 2.13
N ILE A 65 13.51 -4.40 2.75
CA ILE A 65 14.65 -4.87 3.56
C ILE A 65 15.91 -4.98 2.70
N TYR A 66 15.79 -5.51 1.48
CA TYR A 66 16.91 -5.60 0.55
C TYR A 66 17.51 -4.22 0.25
N ARG A 67 16.68 -3.21 0.00
CA ARG A 67 17.17 -1.84 -0.20
C ARG A 67 17.69 -1.21 1.10
N ALA A 68 17.00 -1.41 2.21
CA ALA A 68 17.34 -0.81 3.51
C ALA A 68 18.64 -1.37 4.09
N SER A 69 18.96 -2.64 3.84
CA SER A 69 20.24 -3.27 4.22
C SER A 69 21.43 -2.85 3.34
N GLY A 70 21.21 -1.95 2.38
CA GLY A 70 22.23 -1.57 1.41
C GLY A 70 22.59 -2.73 0.48
N TYR A 71 21.58 -3.44 -0.02
CA TYR A 71 21.75 -4.63 -0.87
C TYR A 71 22.56 -5.74 -0.17
N PHE A 72 22.28 -5.97 1.12
CA PHE A 72 23.02 -6.89 1.99
C PHE A 72 24.53 -6.58 2.05
N GLY A 73 24.86 -5.33 2.35
CA GLY A 73 26.25 -4.91 2.65
C GLY A 73 27.05 -4.36 1.47
N ARG A 74 26.45 -4.20 0.27
CA ARG A 74 27.12 -3.53 -0.86
C ARG A 74 27.10 -2.00 -0.73
N GLU A 75 26.13 -1.46 0.01
CA GLU A 75 26.01 -0.05 0.38
C GLU A 75 25.81 0.07 1.90
N PRO A 76 26.05 1.24 2.51
CA PRO A 76 25.67 1.49 3.89
C PRO A 76 24.17 1.29 4.11
N ALA A 77 23.83 0.59 5.19
CA ALA A 77 22.43 0.35 5.56
C ALA A 77 21.70 1.67 5.87
N LYS A 78 20.46 1.77 5.40
CA LYS A 78 19.54 2.90 5.56
C LYS A 78 18.21 2.40 6.12
N TRP A 79 18.22 1.91 7.36
CA TRP A 79 17.05 1.33 8.04
C TRP A 79 15.84 2.26 8.15
N ARG A 80 16.06 3.58 8.06
CA ARG A 80 14.95 4.56 7.95
C ARG A 80 14.02 4.27 6.77
N ILE A 81 14.50 3.67 5.67
CA ILE A 81 13.66 3.28 4.53
C ILE A 81 12.60 2.26 4.98
N LEU A 82 12.98 1.30 5.82
CA LEU A 82 12.07 0.32 6.41
C LEU A 82 11.15 0.99 7.44
N GLY A 83 11.69 1.89 8.28
CA GLY A 83 10.89 2.65 9.24
C GLY A 83 9.76 3.45 8.59
N ILE A 84 10.01 4.13 7.47
CA ILE A 84 8.99 4.86 6.71
C ILE A 84 7.95 3.90 6.12
N PHE A 85 8.37 2.74 5.62
CA PHE A 85 7.46 1.72 5.10
C PHE A 85 6.50 1.20 6.19
N ILE A 86 7.05 0.86 7.37
CA ILE A 86 6.26 0.42 8.53
C ILE A 86 5.29 1.51 8.97
N LEU A 87 5.76 2.75 9.09
CA LEU A 87 4.92 3.89 9.44
C LEU A 87 3.77 4.07 8.46
N GLY A 88 4.03 3.99 7.15
CA GLY A 88 2.99 4.04 6.12
C GLY A 88 1.98 2.90 6.25
N GLY A 89 2.42 1.68 6.57
CA GLY A 89 1.50 0.56 6.84
C GLY A 89 0.64 0.76 8.09
N ILE A 90 1.19 1.35 9.15
CA ILE A 90 0.41 1.73 10.34
C ILE A 90 -0.61 2.82 9.99
N THR A 91 -0.19 3.85 9.23
CA THR A 91 -1.10 4.92 8.76
C THR A 91 -2.23 4.34 7.90
N GLU A 92 -1.93 3.43 6.97
CA GLU A 92 -2.94 2.70 6.18
C GLU A 92 -3.97 2.04 7.10
N LEU A 93 -3.53 1.24 8.07
CA LEU A 93 -4.40 0.49 8.97
C LEU A 93 -5.29 1.41 9.83
N VAL A 94 -4.70 2.47 10.38
CA VAL A 94 -5.43 3.46 11.19
C VAL A 94 -6.48 4.18 10.34
N VAL A 95 -6.11 4.63 9.14
CA VAL A 95 -7.04 5.34 8.25
C VAL A 95 -8.17 4.43 7.79
N LYS A 96 -7.89 3.16 7.45
CA LYS A 96 -8.94 2.17 7.12
C LYS A 96 -9.96 2.00 8.24
N HIS A 97 -9.50 2.00 9.48
CA HIS A 97 -10.40 1.88 10.63
C HIS A 97 -11.32 3.10 10.77
N PHE A 98 -10.78 4.32 10.63
CA PHE A 98 -11.53 5.55 10.88
C PHE A 98 -12.37 6.03 9.68
N VAL A 99 -11.87 5.89 8.45
CA VAL A 99 -12.58 6.32 7.23
C VAL A 99 -13.65 5.31 6.83
N ALA A 100 -13.39 4.01 7.05
CA ALA A 100 -14.37 2.93 6.93
C ALA A 100 -15.20 2.92 5.62
N THR A 101 -14.60 3.27 4.49
CA THR A 101 -15.26 3.18 3.17
C THR A 101 -15.60 1.74 2.82
N PRO A 102 -16.77 1.47 2.20
CA PRO A 102 -17.15 0.11 1.80
C PRO A 102 -16.16 -0.46 0.78
N PHE A 103 -16.13 -1.77 0.59
CA PHE A 103 -15.36 -2.40 -0.50
C PHE A 103 -16.19 -2.48 -1.78
N PRO A 104 -15.55 -2.47 -2.97
CA PRO A 104 -16.24 -2.76 -4.22
C PRO A 104 -16.74 -4.21 -4.29
N PRO A 105 -17.67 -4.51 -5.20
CA PRO A 105 -17.93 -5.89 -5.62
C PRO A 105 -16.64 -6.54 -6.12
N ASN A 106 -16.24 -7.62 -5.46
CA ASN A 106 -14.97 -8.29 -5.74
C ASN A 106 -15.10 -9.27 -6.91
N VAL A 107 -14.12 -9.28 -7.82
CA VAL A 107 -14.00 -10.33 -8.85
C VAL A 107 -13.24 -11.51 -8.25
N PRO A 108 -13.84 -12.71 -8.14
CA PRO A 108 -13.19 -13.83 -7.49
C PRO A 108 -11.95 -14.30 -8.30
N PRO A 109 -10.80 -14.58 -7.65
CA PRO A 109 -9.65 -15.11 -8.33
C PRO A 109 -9.89 -16.57 -8.77
N PRO A 110 -9.32 -17.02 -9.92
CA PRO A 110 -9.32 -18.42 -10.30
C PRO A 110 -8.67 -19.30 -9.23
N THR A 111 -9.12 -20.56 -9.14
CA THR A 111 -8.66 -21.52 -8.14
C THR A 111 -7.14 -21.65 -8.06
N GLY A 112 -6.45 -21.63 -9.22
CA GLY A 112 -4.99 -21.75 -9.29
C GLY A 112 -4.23 -20.54 -8.70
N TYR A 113 -4.80 -19.34 -8.73
CA TYR A 113 -4.18 -18.14 -8.12
C TYR A 113 -4.63 -17.92 -6.68
N ARG A 114 -5.78 -18.47 -6.29
CA ARG A 114 -6.36 -18.27 -4.96
C ARG A 114 -5.40 -18.69 -3.84
N GLN A 115 -4.75 -19.85 -3.95
CA GLN A 115 -3.79 -20.29 -2.93
C GLN A 115 -2.56 -19.38 -2.85
N LEU A 116 -2.01 -19.01 -4.00
CA LEU A 116 -0.87 -18.10 -4.06
C LEU A 116 -1.21 -16.74 -3.44
N ILE A 117 -2.36 -16.18 -3.80
CA ILE A 117 -2.87 -14.92 -3.25
C ILE A 117 -3.05 -15.02 -1.74
N LEU A 118 -3.63 -16.11 -1.22
CA LEU A 118 -3.79 -16.30 0.23
C LEU A 118 -2.45 -16.33 0.98
N TRP A 119 -1.40 -16.88 0.39
CA TRP A 119 -0.08 -16.93 1.02
C TRP A 119 0.64 -15.58 1.01
N THR A 120 0.38 -14.74 0.01
CA THR A 120 1.10 -13.47 -0.18
C THR A 120 0.30 -12.24 0.26
N ASN A 121 -1.02 -12.32 0.27
CA ASN A 121 -1.92 -11.31 0.78
C ASN A 121 -2.39 -11.71 2.18
N ILE A 122 -1.44 -11.68 3.13
CA ILE A 122 -1.72 -12.01 4.53
C ILE A 122 -2.64 -10.93 5.09
N GLU A 123 -3.93 -11.26 5.23
CA GLU A 123 -4.89 -10.40 5.89
C GLU A 123 -4.65 -10.41 7.40
N PRO A 124 -4.91 -9.31 8.12
CA PRO A 124 -4.79 -9.30 9.58
C PRO A 124 -5.66 -10.37 10.24
N SER A 125 -6.82 -10.71 9.66
CA SER A 125 -7.65 -11.86 10.08
C SER A 125 -6.85 -13.18 10.13
N THR A 126 -5.98 -13.39 9.14
CA THR A 126 -5.09 -14.55 9.03
C THR A 126 -3.98 -14.50 10.08
N VAL A 127 -3.38 -13.33 10.31
CA VAL A 127 -2.36 -13.15 11.38
C VAL A 127 -2.96 -13.43 12.76
N PHE A 128 -4.14 -12.88 13.05
CA PHE A 128 -4.83 -13.14 14.32
C PHE A 128 -5.22 -14.62 14.48
N ALA A 129 -5.63 -15.28 13.39
CA ALA A 129 -5.88 -16.72 13.41
C ALA A 129 -4.61 -17.53 13.75
N TRP A 130 -3.45 -17.17 13.18
CA TRP A 130 -2.16 -17.79 13.52
C TRP A 130 -1.73 -17.50 14.96
N LEU A 131 -1.85 -16.26 15.44
CA LEU A 131 -1.54 -15.90 16.82
C LEU A 131 -2.42 -16.66 17.82
N ARG A 132 -3.69 -16.92 17.49
CA ARG A 132 -4.59 -17.75 18.30
C ARG A 132 -4.15 -19.20 18.37
N GLN A 133 -3.67 -19.76 17.26
CA GLN A 133 -3.11 -21.13 17.25
C GLN A 133 -1.87 -21.23 18.14
N LEU A 134 -1.09 -20.15 18.24
CA LEU A 134 0.09 -20.08 19.10
C LEU A 134 -0.25 -19.81 20.58
N ASN A 135 -1.39 -19.18 20.90
CA ASN A 135 -1.81 -18.92 22.27
C ASN A 135 -3.35 -18.99 22.46
N PRO A 136 -3.92 -20.18 22.75
CA PRO A 136 -5.37 -20.43 22.78
C PRO A 136 -6.17 -19.58 23.79
N SER A 137 -5.50 -19.02 24.79
CA SER A 137 -6.08 -18.23 25.89
C SER A 137 -6.47 -16.79 25.49
N THR A 138 -6.17 -16.35 24.27
CA THR A 138 -6.50 -15.00 23.75
C THR A 138 -7.91 -14.90 23.12
N ALA A 139 -8.90 -15.58 23.70
CA ALA A 139 -10.27 -15.63 23.17
C ALA A 139 -10.98 -14.25 23.09
N GLY A 140 -10.50 -13.22 23.80
CA GLY A 140 -11.05 -11.86 23.79
C GLY A 140 -10.69 -10.99 22.58
N VAL A 141 -9.80 -11.42 21.68
CA VAL A 141 -9.30 -10.59 20.56
C VAL A 141 -10.25 -10.59 19.34
N HIS A 142 -11.31 -11.42 19.35
CA HIS A 142 -12.27 -11.59 18.24
C HIS A 142 -13.02 -10.31 17.85
N HIS A 143 -13.36 -9.45 18.82
CA HIS A 143 -14.06 -8.21 18.53
C HIS A 143 -13.14 -7.12 17.94
N LEU A 144 -11.84 -7.17 18.20
CA LEU A 144 -10.90 -6.17 17.66
C LEU A 144 -10.59 -6.41 16.18
N SER A 145 -10.42 -7.66 15.75
CA SER A 145 -9.93 -7.98 14.39
C SER A 145 -10.94 -7.70 13.27
N SER A 146 -12.23 -7.99 13.48
CA SER A 146 -13.30 -7.72 12.50
C SER A 146 -13.69 -6.24 12.41
N HIS A 147 -13.33 -5.43 13.40
CA HIS A 147 -13.63 -3.99 13.45
C HIS A 147 -12.47 -3.11 12.96
N LEU A 148 -11.22 -3.60 12.99
CA LEU A 148 -10.05 -2.83 12.56
C LEU A 148 -9.93 -2.66 11.03
N LEU A 149 -10.61 -3.48 10.21
CA LEU A 149 -10.50 -3.47 8.74
C LEU A 149 -11.83 -3.20 8.03
N ARG A 150 -12.64 -2.29 8.58
CA ARG A 150 -13.93 -1.94 7.97
C ARG A 150 -13.80 -1.15 6.68
N GLY A 151 -12.67 -0.44 6.49
CA GLY A 151 -12.45 0.45 5.36
C GLY A 151 -11.58 -0.10 4.24
N SER A 152 -11.92 0.26 3.01
CA SER A 152 -11.13 0.02 1.81
C SER A 152 -10.05 1.08 1.57
N PHE A 153 -10.27 2.34 1.99
CA PHE A 153 -9.33 3.45 1.83
C PHE A 153 -8.28 3.51 2.95
N PRO A 154 -6.98 3.74 2.64
CA PRO A 154 -6.36 3.77 1.31
C PRO A 154 -5.97 2.36 0.86
N SER A 155 -5.66 2.18 -0.43
CA SER A 155 -5.18 0.91 -0.95
C SER A 155 -3.76 0.60 -0.47
N GLY A 156 -3.65 -0.37 0.45
CA GLY A 156 -2.38 -0.89 0.92
C GLY A 156 -1.53 -1.51 -0.19
N HIS A 157 -2.16 -2.15 -1.19
CA HIS A 157 -1.44 -2.75 -2.32
C HIS A 157 -0.80 -1.67 -3.20
N VAL A 158 -1.55 -0.62 -3.55
CA VAL A 158 -1.00 0.49 -4.33
C VAL A 158 0.09 1.22 -3.54
N PHE A 159 -0.10 1.42 -2.23
CA PHE A 159 0.95 1.97 -1.35
C PHE A 159 2.23 1.12 -1.40
N ARG A 160 2.12 -0.18 -1.09
CA ARG A 160 3.28 -1.07 -1.00
C ARG A 160 4.00 -1.21 -2.33
N ILE A 161 3.27 -1.37 -3.44
CA ILE A 161 3.87 -1.45 -4.78
C ILE A 161 4.59 -0.14 -5.11
N THR A 162 3.89 0.98 -5.00
CA THR A 162 4.46 2.29 -5.35
C THR A 162 5.70 2.59 -4.51
N TYR A 163 5.65 2.32 -3.20
CA TYR A 163 6.77 2.56 -2.31
C TYR A 163 7.91 1.59 -2.58
N ALA A 164 7.69 0.27 -2.42
CA ALA A 164 8.74 -0.74 -2.45
C ALA A 164 9.45 -0.80 -3.81
N TYR A 165 8.69 -0.82 -4.91
CA TYR A 165 9.28 -0.81 -6.25
C TYR A 165 9.83 0.57 -6.61
N GLY A 166 9.19 1.64 -6.13
CA GLY A 166 9.66 3.01 -6.32
C GLY A 166 11.04 3.29 -5.75
N LEU A 167 11.51 2.48 -4.79
CA LEU A 167 12.89 2.55 -4.27
C LEU A 167 13.97 2.24 -5.32
N PHE A 168 13.59 1.57 -6.42
CA PHE A 168 14.47 1.13 -7.52
C PHE A 168 14.20 1.87 -8.83
N LEU A 169 13.15 2.69 -8.88
CA LEU A 169 12.65 3.33 -10.10
C LEU A 169 12.83 4.86 -10.07
N SER A 170 12.96 5.45 -11.26
CA SER A 170 12.87 6.90 -11.45
C SER A 170 11.42 7.40 -11.31
N SER A 171 11.24 8.71 -11.16
CA SER A 171 9.92 9.32 -10.92
C SER A 171 8.87 8.95 -11.98
N LYS A 172 9.25 8.92 -13.26
CA LYS A 172 8.33 8.56 -14.36
C LYS A 172 7.82 7.12 -14.22
N TRP A 173 8.69 6.18 -13.91
CA TRP A 173 8.33 4.77 -13.76
C TRP A 173 7.53 4.48 -12.49
N ARG A 174 7.69 5.30 -11.44
CA ARG A 174 6.83 5.23 -10.24
C ARG A 174 5.37 5.52 -10.56
N LEU A 175 5.11 6.53 -11.39
CA LEU A 175 3.75 6.85 -11.83
C LEU A 175 3.16 5.72 -12.66
N VAL A 176 3.94 5.14 -13.58
CA VAL A 176 3.51 4.02 -14.41
C VAL A 176 3.15 2.81 -13.57
N ILE A 177 4.01 2.39 -12.62
CA ILE A 177 3.72 1.21 -11.80
C ILE A 177 2.54 1.45 -10.85
N ALA A 178 2.38 2.66 -10.33
CA ALA A 178 1.21 3.05 -9.55
C ALA A 178 -0.07 2.99 -10.39
N GLY A 179 -0.02 3.45 -11.64
CA GLY A 179 -1.15 3.37 -12.58
C GLY A 179 -1.54 1.93 -12.92
N VAL A 180 -0.55 1.06 -13.16
CA VAL A 180 -0.79 -0.38 -13.37
C VAL A 180 -1.39 -1.01 -12.11
N ALA A 181 -0.86 -0.69 -10.93
CA ALA A 181 -1.40 -1.20 -9.67
C ALA A 181 -2.85 -0.73 -9.45
N ALA A 182 -3.12 0.55 -9.67
CA ALA A 182 -4.46 1.13 -9.57
C ALA A 182 -5.43 0.43 -10.52
N PHE A 183 -5.06 0.27 -11.79
CA PHE A 183 -5.86 -0.44 -12.77
C PHE A 183 -6.19 -1.87 -12.30
N CYS A 184 -5.18 -2.64 -11.87
CA CYS A 184 -5.39 -4.01 -11.43
C CYS A 184 -6.29 -4.11 -10.20
N VAL A 185 -6.09 -3.30 -9.16
CA VAL A 185 -6.90 -3.40 -7.92
C VAL A 185 -8.34 -2.94 -8.13
N VAL A 186 -8.57 -2.00 -9.05
CA VAL A 186 -9.93 -1.52 -9.38
C VAL A 186 -10.63 -2.50 -10.30
N ALA A 187 -9.97 -2.96 -11.37
CA ALA A 187 -10.54 -3.93 -12.30
C ALA A 187 -10.90 -5.25 -11.63
N THR A 188 -10.11 -5.68 -10.63
CA THR A 188 -10.40 -6.91 -9.86
C THR A 188 -11.37 -6.68 -8.69
N GLY A 189 -11.84 -5.44 -8.48
CA GLY A 189 -12.84 -5.14 -7.46
C GLY A 189 -12.35 -5.21 -6.01
N GLY A 190 -11.03 -5.20 -5.78
CA GLY A 190 -10.50 -5.22 -4.42
C GLY A 190 -10.31 -3.84 -3.79
N HIS A 191 -10.30 -2.77 -4.60
CA HIS A 191 -10.25 -1.38 -4.13
C HIS A 191 -10.97 -0.43 -5.09
N TRP A 192 -11.45 0.69 -4.56
CA TRP A 192 -11.93 1.79 -5.39
C TRP A 192 -10.78 2.58 -6.02
N MET A 193 -11.07 3.34 -7.07
CA MET A 193 -10.10 4.22 -7.71
C MET A 193 -9.56 5.28 -6.73
N TRP A 194 -10.42 5.83 -5.88
CA TRP A 194 -10.00 6.79 -4.86
C TRP A 194 -9.09 6.16 -3.78
N ASP A 195 -9.28 4.88 -3.45
CA ASP A 195 -8.38 4.14 -2.55
C ASP A 195 -6.98 4.00 -3.16
N ALA A 196 -6.91 3.72 -4.46
CA ALA A 196 -5.67 3.64 -5.20
C ALA A 196 -4.93 4.99 -5.20
N LEU A 197 -5.65 6.10 -5.41
CA LEU A 197 -5.10 7.45 -5.27
C LEU A 197 -4.54 7.69 -3.86
N GLY A 198 -5.29 7.34 -2.81
CA GLY A 198 -4.84 7.45 -1.43
C GLY A 198 -3.55 6.66 -1.17
N GLY A 199 -3.47 5.42 -1.66
CA GLY A 199 -2.28 4.58 -1.55
C GLY A 199 -1.07 5.18 -2.27
N PHE A 200 -1.27 5.74 -3.47
CA PHE A 200 -0.23 6.43 -4.23
C PHE A 200 0.29 7.69 -3.52
N LEU A 201 -0.62 8.52 -2.98
CA LEU A 201 -0.27 9.74 -2.25
C LEU A 201 0.56 9.41 -0.99
N LEU A 202 0.14 8.40 -0.23
CA LEU A 202 0.86 7.93 0.96
C LEU A 202 2.27 7.41 0.61
N ALA A 203 2.40 6.65 -0.48
CA ALA A 203 3.70 6.16 -0.94
C ALA A 203 4.60 7.30 -1.42
N SER A 204 4.05 8.27 -2.15
CA SER A 204 4.79 9.43 -2.66
C SER A 204 5.30 10.30 -1.52
N TRP A 205 4.49 10.52 -0.48
CA TRP A 205 4.93 11.17 0.75
C TRP A 205 6.12 10.45 1.39
N GLY A 206 6.05 9.12 1.54
CA GLY A 206 7.15 8.33 2.10
C GLY A 206 8.44 8.38 1.26
N LEU A 207 8.32 8.31 -0.06
CA LEU A 207 9.46 8.37 -0.99
C LEU A 207 10.12 9.76 -0.97
N GLU A 208 9.36 10.84 -0.84
CA GLU A 208 9.91 12.18 -0.67
C GLU A 208 10.48 12.39 0.74
N TRP A 209 9.93 11.73 1.77
CA TRP A 209 10.51 11.79 3.12
C TRP A 209 11.91 11.20 3.19
N ARG A 210 12.20 10.19 2.36
CA ARG A 210 13.56 9.65 2.21
C ARG A 210 14.54 10.66 1.60
N SER A 211 14.08 11.54 0.70
CA SER A 211 14.95 12.41 -0.12
C SER A 211 15.55 13.60 0.65
N THR A 212 15.13 13.87 1.90
CA THR A 212 15.60 15.04 2.70
C THR A 212 16.96 14.91 3.39
N GLN A 213 17.71 13.82 3.21
CA GLN A 213 19.02 13.73 3.84
C GLN A 213 20.03 14.70 3.19
N PRO A 214 20.78 15.50 3.99
CA PRO A 214 21.96 16.17 3.48
C PRO A 214 22.95 15.11 2.97
N LYS A 215 23.52 15.32 1.78
CA LYS A 215 24.71 14.58 1.38
C LYS A 215 25.76 14.85 2.47
N GLY A 216 26.12 13.84 3.25
CA GLY A 216 27.19 13.97 4.23
C GLY A 216 28.42 14.51 3.51
N ARG A 217 28.93 15.66 3.94
CA ARG A 217 30.28 16.09 3.60
C ARG A 217 31.19 14.97 4.10
N VAL A 218 31.83 14.26 3.18
CA VAL A 218 33.04 13.52 3.49
C VAL A 218 34.06 14.59 3.85
N MET A 219 34.28 14.83 5.15
CA MET A 219 35.45 15.56 5.59
C MET A 219 36.63 14.61 5.42
N VAL A 220 37.37 14.79 4.33
CA VAL A 220 38.71 14.24 4.19
C VAL A 220 39.58 15.09 5.10
N ASN A 221 39.87 14.60 6.29
CA ASN A 221 40.95 15.17 7.10
C ASN A 221 42.26 14.72 6.44
N GLY A 222 42.95 15.68 5.81
CA GLY A 222 44.36 15.55 5.44
C GLY A 222 45.26 15.78 6.63
#